data_AF-A0A6L2PGV5-F1
#
_entry.id   AF-A0A6L2PGV5-F1
#
_cell.length_a   1.000
_cell.length_b   1.000
_cell.length_c   1.000
_cell.angle_alpha   90.00
_cell.angle_beta   90.00
_cell.angle_gamma   90.00
#
_symmetry.space_group_name_H-M   'P 1'
#
loop_
_entity.id
_entity.type
_entity.pdbx_description
1 polymer ?
#
loop_
_entity_poly.entity_id
_entity_poly.type
_entity_poly.pdbx_seq_one_letter_code
_entity_poly.pdbx_strand_id
1 'polypeptide(L)'
;MEAELLIEPLHIRRYYLAAKYVLKLKSLKGNNYIINSLNDLYRLCQNCYWRRKSKPLLIVTHENIKTTPVYCSQRMEMFSLDTWVSSVDLTDVIRINVACVDKAKDSYDVGTLKNLCEKFVFRNYGTFYKIYTDASKQKENVGVAWFDPQSGNNVSKGIWYKTIQPTLLRFAWFEGFQIGRPELVTAFRLRSGHVPLNSFLHLIKLKVSPYCDVCKIVDDVYH
;
A
#
# COMPACT_ATOMS: atom_id res chain seq x y z
N MET A 1 25.07 6.86 0.23
CA MET A 1 23.92 6.98 1.15
C MET A 1 22.73 6.10 0.75
N GLU A 2 22.83 5.20 -0.25
CA GLU A 2 21.82 4.16 -0.52
C GLU A 2 22.12 2.83 0.22
N ALA A 3 23.36 2.66 0.72
CA ALA A 3 23.81 1.43 1.38
C ALA A 3 23.28 1.23 2.82
N GLU A 4 22.77 2.28 3.48
CA GLU A 4 22.40 2.21 4.91
C GLU A 4 20.94 1.80 5.15
N LEU A 5 20.10 1.73 4.11
CA LEU A 5 18.67 1.43 4.26
C LEU A 5 18.24 0.03 3.81
N LEU A 6 19.16 -0.85 3.37
CA LEU A 6 18.84 -2.16 2.77
C LEU A 6 17.82 -2.08 1.61
N ILE A 7 17.63 -0.91 1.00
CA ILE A 7 16.69 -0.72 -0.11
C ILE A 7 17.45 -0.83 -1.41
N GLU A 8 16.92 -1.61 -2.35
CA GLU A 8 17.53 -1.74 -3.66
C GLU A 8 17.50 -0.40 -4.43
N PRO A 9 18.53 -0.10 -5.24
CA PRO A 9 18.56 1.08 -6.10
C PRO A 9 17.27 1.29 -6.89
N LEU A 10 16.90 2.56 -7.11
CA LEU A 10 15.61 2.93 -7.75
C LEU A 10 15.36 2.23 -9.10
N HIS A 11 16.41 2.05 -9.90
CA HIS A 11 16.30 1.37 -11.19
C HIS A 11 15.92 -0.11 -11.06
N ILE A 12 16.44 -0.81 -10.03
CA ILE A 12 16.07 -2.20 -9.71
C ILE A 12 14.60 -2.27 -9.29
N ARG A 13 14.16 -1.37 -8.41
CA ARG A 13 12.75 -1.32 -7.96
C ARG A 13 11.79 -1.05 -9.11
N ARG A 14 12.13 -0.13 -10.01
CA ARG A 14 11.34 0.14 -11.23
C ARG A 14 11.27 -1.09 -12.15
N TYR A 15 12.40 -1.77 -12.36
CA TYR A 15 12.44 -3.00 -13.14
C TYR A 15 11.58 -4.10 -12.50
N TYR A 16 11.69 -4.28 -11.18
CA TYR A 16 10.88 -5.23 -10.43
C TYR A 16 9.37 -4.96 -10.58
N LEU A 17 8.94 -3.71 -10.44
CA LEU A 17 7.54 -3.34 -10.63
C LEU A 17 7.06 -3.57 -12.08
N ALA A 18 7.89 -3.23 -13.07
CA ALA A 18 7.58 -3.51 -14.47
C ALA A 18 7.48 -5.02 -14.74
N ALA A 19 8.37 -5.82 -14.18
CA ALA A 19 8.39 -7.27 -14.34
C ALA A 19 7.15 -7.90 -13.69
N LYS A 20 6.83 -7.48 -12.46
CA LYS A 20 5.61 -7.89 -11.76
C LYS A 20 4.36 -7.56 -12.56
N TYR A 21 4.30 -6.36 -13.17
CA TYR A 21 3.18 -5.96 -14.02
C TYR A 21 3.06 -6.83 -15.27
N VAL A 22 4.15 -7.09 -16.00
CA VAL A 22 4.11 -7.95 -17.20
C VAL A 22 3.77 -9.40 -16.84
N LEU A 23 4.36 -9.97 -15.79
CA LEU A 23 4.03 -11.33 -15.33
C LEU A 23 2.54 -11.45 -14.99
N LYS A 24 1.99 -10.44 -14.32
CA LYS A 24 0.57 -10.33 -14.01
C LYS A 24 -0.29 -10.25 -15.27
N LEU A 25 0.13 -9.52 -16.30
CA LEU A 25 -0.58 -9.51 -17.59
C LEU A 25 -0.55 -10.88 -18.28
N LYS A 26 0.57 -11.60 -18.18
CA LYS A 26 0.74 -12.96 -18.72
C LYS A 26 -0.07 -14.01 -17.96
N SER A 27 -0.33 -13.81 -16.66
CA SER A 27 -1.14 -14.75 -15.87
C SER A 27 -2.63 -14.65 -16.14
N LEU A 28 -3.10 -13.55 -16.76
CA LEU A 28 -4.50 -13.41 -17.16
C LEU A 28 -4.80 -14.38 -18.32
N LYS A 29 -5.82 -15.22 -18.14
CA LYS A 29 -6.24 -16.19 -19.16
C LYS A 29 -6.82 -15.45 -20.38
N GLY A 30 -6.47 -15.92 -21.58
CA GLY A 30 -7.00 -15.42 -22.84
C GLY A 30 -6.08 -14.44 -23.58
N ASN A 31 -6.55 -13.93 -24.71
CA ASN A 31 -5.80 -12.99 -25.53
C ASN A 31 -5.81 -11.59 -24.87
N ASN A 32 -4.71 -11.23 -24.20
CA ASN A 32 -4.59 -9.96 -23.51
C ASN A 32 -4.21 -8.83 -24.49
N TYR A 33 -5.13 -7.89 -24.74
CA TYR A 33 -4.91 -6.77 -25.66
C TYR A 33 -3.67 -5.94 -25.29
N ILE A 34 -3.34 -5.83 -24.00
CA ILE A 34 -2.17 -5.08 -23.53
C ILE A 34 -0.88 -5.78 -23.95
N ILE A 35 -0.83 -7.11 -23.88
CA ILE A 35 0.33 -7.88 -24.35
C ILE A 35 0.52 -7.69 -25.86
N ASN A 36 -0.57 -7.61 -26.63
CA ASN A 36 -0.49 -7.33 -28.06
C ASN A 36 0.05 -5.92 -28.31
N SER A 37 -0.45 -4.90 -27.58
CA SER A 37 0.10 -3.55 -27.63
C SER A 37 1.58 -3.49 -27.26
N LEU A 38 2.03 -4.27 -26.27
CA LEU A 38 3.44 -4.37 -25.91
C LEU A 38 4.28 -5.01 -27.01
N ASN A 39 3.74 -6.03 -27.70
CA ASN A 39 4.40 -6.64 -28.86
C ASN A 39 4.51 -5.66 -30.04
N ASP A 40 3.48 -4.87 -30.30
CA ASP A 40 3.49 -3.87 -31.37
C ASP A 40 4.45 -2.71 -31.06
N LEU A 41 4.42 -2.21 -29.83
CA LEU A 41 5.38 -1.22 -29.35
C LEU A 41 6.82 -1.75 -29.39
N TYR A 42 7.03 -3.03 -29.09
CA TYR A 42 8.34 -3.67 -29.22
C TYR A 42 8.82 -3.68 -30.67
N ARG A 43 7.95 -4.00 -31.64
CA ARG A 43 8.27 -3.93 -33.09
C ARG A 43 8.65 -2.51 -33.50
N LEU A 44 7.90 -1.50 -33.05
CA LEU A 44 8.22 -0.09 -33.28
C LEU A 44 9.57 0.31 -32.66
N CYS A 45 9.93 -0.31 -31.53
CA CYS A 45 11.22 -0.11 -30.87
C CYS A 45 12.41 -0.76 -31.60
N GLN A 46 12.20 -1.48 -32.71
CA GLN A 46 13.28 -2.00 -33.55
C GLN A 46 13.75 -1.03 -34.63
N ASN A 47 13.08 0.12 -34.79
CA ASN A 47 13.50 1.17 -35.71
C ASN A 47 14.88 1.77 -35.31
N CYS A 48 15.66 2.22 -36.30
CA CYS A 48 16.96 2.88 -36.11
C CYS A 48 16.93 4.07 -35.14
N TYR A 49 15.79 4.74 -34.98
CA TYR A 49 15.58 5.80 -33.99
C TYR A 49 15.96 5.35 -32.56
N TRP A 50 15.61 4.11 -32.20
CA TRP A 50 15.88 3.56 -30.87
C TRP A 50 17.29 2.99 -30.71
N ARG A 51 18.11 2.97 -31.76
CA ARG A 51 19.49 2.48 -31.70
C ARG A 51 20.38 3.36 -30.81
N ARG A 52 20.06 4.65 -30.72
CA ARG A 52 20.81 5.65 -29.92
C ARG A 52 20.02 6.17 -28.71
N LYS A 53 18.86 5.57 -28.41
CA LYS A 53 18.00 5.99 -27.29
C LYS A 53 17.65 4.78 -26.42
N SER A 54 17.52 5.01 -25.11
CA SER A 54 17.02 3.98 -24.20
C SER A 54 15.59 3.60 -24.57
N LYS A 55 15.34 2.31 -24.81
CA LYS A 55 13.99 1.78 -25.01
C LYS A 55 13.14 1.99 -23.73
N PRO A 56 11.81 2.14 -23.84
CA PRO A 56 10.95 2.27 -22.66
C PRO A 56 11.09 1.03 -21.75
N LEU A 57 11.18 1.26 -20.44
CA LEU A 57 11.43 0.20 -19.45
C LEU A 57 10.47 -0.99 -19.60
N LEU A 58 9.18 -0.71 -19.74
CA LEU A 58 8.16 -1.75 -19.84
C LEU A 58 8.34 -2.64 -21.08
N ILE A 59 8.84 -2.08 -22.19
CA ILE A 59 9.11 -2.83 -23.42
C ILE A 59 10.34 -3.72 -23.27
N VAL A 60 11.41 -3.21 -22.65
CA VAL A 60 12.60 -4.00 -22.34
C VAL A 60 12.26 -5.14 -21.40
N THR A 61 11.53 -4.84 -20.33
CA THR A 61 11.11 -5.84 -19.36
C THR A 61 10.18 -6.88 -19.99
N HIS A 62 9.23 -6.47 -20.84
CA HIS A 62 8.35 -7.38 -21.57
C HIS A 62 9.13 -8.38 -22.41
N GLU A 63 10.09 -7.90 -23.21
CA GLU A 63 10.91 -8.78 -24.05
C GLU A 63 11.76 -9.74 -23.21
N ASN A 64 12.40 -9.25 -22.15
CA ASN A 64 13.26 -10.05 -21.28
C ASN A 64 12.52 -11.22 -20.61
N ILE A 65 11.25 -11.04 -20.25
CA ILE A 65 10.47 -12.07 -19.55
C ILE A 65 9.42 -12.74 -20.44
N LYS A 66 9.43 -12.44 -21.75
CA LYS A 66 8.44 -12.94 -22.71
C LYS A 66 8.43 -14.47 -22.75
N THR A 67 9.60 -15.10 -22.73
CA THR A 67 9.78 -16.56 -22.76
C THR A 67 9.70 -17.22 -21.39
N THR A 68 9.73 -16.45 -20.30
CA THR A 68 9.66 -17.00 -18.94
C THR A 68 8.31 -17.68 -18.72
N PRO A 69 8.27 -18.98 -18.38
CA PRO A 69 7.02 -19.67 -18.07
C PRO A 69 6.40 -19.04 -16.82
N VAL A 70 5.08 -18.78 -16.86
CA VAL A 70 4.33 -18.31 -15.70
C VAL A 70 3.63 -19.50 -15.08
N TYR A 71 4.10 -19.91 -13.90
CA TYR A 71 3.41 -20.92 -13.12
C TYR A 71 2.12 -20.31 -12.55
N CYS A 72 0.98 -20.85 -12.97
CA CYS A 72 -0.32 -20.49 -12.44
C CYS A 72 -0.83 -21.61 -11.54
N SER A 73 -0.81 -21.40 -10.22
CA SER A 73 -1.49 -22.28 -9.27
C SER A 73 -2.88 -21.75 -8.95
N GLN A 74 -3.84 -22.65 -8.78
CA GLN A 74 -5.18 -22.30 -8.28
C GLN A 74 -5.16 -21.94 -6.78
N ARG A 75 -4.10 -22.37 -6.07
CA ARG A 75 -3.90 -22.06 -4.65
C ARG A 75 -2.64 -21.22 -4.52
N MET A 76 -2.70 -20.14 -3.77
CA MET A 76 -1.47 -19.40 -3.45
C MET A 76 -0.67 -20.24 -2.46
N GLU A 77 0.36 -20.95 -2.95
CA GLU A 77 1.17 -21.85 -2.11
C GLU A 77 1.85 -21.13 -0.94
N MET A 78 2.14 -19.84 -1.11
CA MET A 78 2.65 -18.97 -0.04
C MET A 78 1.69 -18.83 1.16
N PHE A 79 0.39 -19.12 0.97
CA PHE A 79 -0.63 -19.14 2.01
C PHE A 79 -1.19 -20.55 2.27
N SER A 80 -0.67 -21.58 1.60
CA SER A 80 -0.91 -22.96 2.00
C SER A 80 0.14 -23.36 3.02
N LEU A 81 0.03 -22.79 4.22
CA LEU A 81 0.69 -23.38 5.37
C LEU A 81 0.03 -24.72 5.67
N ASP A 82 0.83 -25.76 5.96
CA ASP A 82 0.33 -27.07 6.39
C ASP A 82 -0.63 -26.95 7.60
N THR A 83 -0.42 -25.89 8.39
CA THR A 83 -1.28 -25.48 9.49
C THR A 83 -2.02 -24.21 9.11
N TRP A 84 -3.33 -24.35 8.85
CA TRP A 84 -4.21 -23.21 8.67
C TRP A 84 -4.41 -22.52 10.03
N VAL A 85 -3.82 -21.33 10.23
CA VAL A 85 -4.19 -20.45 11.37
C VAL A 85 -5.53 -19.81 11.03
N SER A 86 -6.60 -20.59 11.12
CA SER A 86 -7.98 -20.22 10.76
C SER A 86 -8.51 -19.07 11.59
N SER A 87 -8.02 -18.97 12.83
CA SER A 87 -8.47 -18.03 13.83
C SER A 87 -7.38 -17.89 14.87
N VAL A 88 -6.80 -16.69 14.99
CA VAL A 88 -6.20 -16.30 16.26
C VAL A 88 -7.37 -15.91 17.15
N ASP A 89 -7.61 -16.66 18.22
CA ASP A 89 -8.57 -16.23 19.23
C ASP A 89 -7.98 -15.00 19.93
N LEU A 90 -8.52 -13.84 19.56
CA LEU A 90 -8.13 -12.54 20.11
C LEU A 90 -9.09 -12.09 21.22
N THR A 91 -10.03 -12.93 21.64
CA THR A 91 -11.08 -12.56 22.61
C THR A 91 -10.47 -12.10 23.94
N ASP A 92 -9.41 -12.78 24.39
CA ASP A 92 -8.69 -12.42 25.62
C ASP A 92 -7.57 -11.40 25.41
N VAL A 93 -7.17 -11.17 24.15
CA VAL A 93 -6.09 -10.24 23.77
C VAL A 93 -6.64 -8.84 23.51
N ILE A 94 -7.79 -8.73 22.85
CA ILE A 94 -8.44 -7.46 22.50
C ILE A 94 -9.53 -7.16 23.52
N ARG A 95 -9.16 -6.44 24.57
CA ARG A 95 -10.14 -5.87 25.50
C ARG A 95 -10.75 -4.60 24.88
N ILE A 96 -11.95 -4.75 24.34
CA ILE A 96 -12.74 -3.64 23.77
C ILE A 96 -13.27 -2.67 24.82
N ASN A 97 -13.35 -3.10 26.09
CA ASN A 97 -13.87 -2.29 27.18
C ASN A 97 -12.76 -1.98 28.19
N VAL A 98 -12.43 -0.70 28.31
CA VAL A 98 -11.50 -0.20 29.33
C VAL A 98 -12.37 0.36 30.44
N ALA A 99 -12.39 -0.29 31.61
CA ALA A 99 -13.32 0.04 32.70
C ALA A 99 -13.26 1.50 33.18
N CYS A 100 -12.17 2.23 32.91
CA CYS A 100 -12.03 3.65 33.23
C CYS A 100 -12.50 4.60 32.11
N VAL A 101 -13.05 4.09 31.01
CA VAL A 101 -13.57 4.84 29.86
C VAL A 101 -15.03 4.44 29.65
N ASP A 102 -15.92 5.10 30.39
CA ASP A 102 -17.36 4.84 30.46
C ASP A 102 -18.20 5.69 29.50
N LYS A 103 -17.58 6.63 28.78
CA LYS A 103 -18.25 7.57 27.89
C LYS A 103 -17.63 7.58 26.50
N ALA A 104 -18.31 8.21 25.54
CA ALA A 104 -17.77 8.43 24.21
C ALA A 104 -16.48 9.25 24.28
N LYS A 105 -15.50 8.96 23.40
CA LYS A 105 -14.19 9.63 23.34
C LYS A 105 -14.29 11.17 23.38
N ASP A 106 -15.25 11.73 22.65
CA ASP A 106 -15.41 13.18 22.48
C ASP A 106 -15.95 13.87 23.74
N SER A 107 -16.38 13.10 24.75
CA SER A 107 -16.82 13.64 26.04
C SER A 107 -15.69 13.82 27.06
N TYR A 108 -14.48 13.35 26.74
CA TYR A 108 -13.31 13.52 27.59
C TYR A 108 -12.40 14.64 27.09
N ASP A 109 -11.80 15.37 28.02
CA ASP A 109 -10.57 16.09 27.74
C ASP A 109 -9.46 15.09 27.34
N VAL A 110 -8.67 15.45 26.32
CA VAL A 110 -7.63 14.58 25.74
C VAL A 110 -6.58 14.20 26.77
N GLY A 111 -6.19 15.13 27.65
CA GLY A 111 -5.23 14.88 28.72
C GLY A 111 -5.77 13.91 29.76
N THR A 112 -7.04 14.08 30.12
CA THR A 112 -7.76 13.21 31.07
C THR A 112 -7.89 11.78 30.55
N LEU A 113 -8.35 11.59 29.30
CA LEU A 113 -8.49 10.27 28.68
C LEU A 113 -7.12 9.56 28.59
N LYS A 114 -6.08 10.30 28.19
CA LYS A 114 -4.71 9.77 28.14
C LYS A 114 -4.25 9.27 29.50
N ASN A 115 -4.43 10.06 30.56
CA ASN A 115 -4.05 9.68 31.92
C ASN A 115 -4.82 8.47 32.43
N LEU A 116 -6.12 8.36 32.13
CA LEU A 116 -6.94 7.20 32.49
C LEU A 116 -6.42 5.93 31.82
N CYS A 117 -6.17 5.98 30.51
CA CYS A 117 -5.62 4.85 29.76
C CYS A 117 -4.22 4.46 30.26
N GLU A 118 -3.32 5.42 30.51
CA GLU A 118 -1.97 5.14 31.02
C GLU A 118 -2.01 4.47 32.41
N LYS A 119 -2.86 4.97 33.32
CA LYS A 119 -3.07 4.35 34.64
C LYS A 119 -3.64 2.93 34.52
N PHE A 120 -4.60 2.71 33.62
CA PHE A 120 -5.19 1.39 33.40
C PHE A 120 -4.15 0.40 32.88
N VAL A 121 -3.37 0.79 31.87
CA VAL A 121 -2.32 -0.07 31.30
C VAL A 121 -1.27 -0.39 32.37
N PHE A 122 -0.81 0.62 33.12
CA PHE A 122 0.17 0.43 34.17
C PHE A 122 -0.32 -0.51 35.27
N ARG A 123 -1.58 -0.36 35.71
CA ARG A 123 -2.15 -1.20 36.77
C ARG A 123 -2.33 -2.66 36.38
N ASN A 124 -2.71 -2.94 35.13
CA ASN A 124 -3.05 -4.29 34.67
C ASN A 124 -1.87 -5.04 34.04
N TYR A 125 -0.92 -4.33 33.45
CA TYR A 125 0.17 -4.92 32.68
C TYR A 125 1.57 -4.49 33.17
N GLY A 126 1.64 -3.65 34.20
CA GLY A 126 2.91 -3.17 34.77
C GLY A 126 3.62 -2.18 33.84
N THR A 127 4.89 -2.43 33.57
CA THR A 127 5.67 -1.62 32.64
C THR A 127 5.29 -1.93 31.19
N PHE A 128 5.12 -0.90 30.37
CA PHE A 128 4.78 -1.06 28.96
C PHE A 128 5.73 -0.29 28.05
N TYR A 129 5.94 -0.84 26.86
CA TYR A 129 6.69 -0.22 25.79
C TYR A 129 5.75 0.57 24.89
N LYS A 130 6.00 1.87 24.71
CA LYS A 130 5.10 2.74 23.93
C LYS A 130 5.67 2.95 22.52
N ILE A 131 4.96 2.45 21.52
CA ILE A 131 5.25 2.72 20.11
C ILE A 131 4.10 3.53 19.54
N TYR A 132 4.43 4.59 18.83
CA TYR A 132 3.49 5.40 18.08
C TYR A 132 3.49 4.92 16.63
N THR A 133 2.33 4.71 16.00
CA THR A 133 2.23 4.29 14.59
C THR A 133 1.79 5.44 13.70
N ASP A 134 1.54 5.14 12.43
CA ASP A 134 1.14 6.08 11.37
C ASP A 134 -0.08 6.96 11.69
N ALA A 135 -0.98 6.50 12.55
CA ALA A 135 -2.12 7.27 13.05
C ALA A 135 -1.75 8.33 14.10
N SER A 136 -0.54 8.28 14.67
CA SER A 136 -0.08 9.21 15.70
C SER A 136 0.42 10.50 15.05
N LYS A 137 -0.21 11.62 15.40
CA LYS A 137 0.19 12.96 14.96
C LYS A 137 0.88 13.70 16.09
N GLN A 138 2.02 14.32 15.80
CA GLN A 138 2.59 15.32 16.71
C GLN A 138 1.84 16.66 16.58
N LYS A 139 2.11 17.62 17.48
CA LYS A 139 1.50 18.96 17.47
C LYS A 139 1.65 19.67 16.11
N GLU A 140 2.71 19.36 15.37
CA GLU A 140 3.02 19.92 14.05
C GLU A 140 2.30 19.21 12.88
N ASN A 141 1.34 18.31 13.15
CA ASN A 141 0.61 17.53 12.15
C ASN A 141 1.47 16.62 11.26
N VAL A 142 2.75 16.47 11.55
CA VAL A 142 3.60 15.49 10.88
C VAL A 142 3.36 14.13 11.54
N GLY A 143 2.77 13.20 10.80
CA GLY A 143 2.74 11.81 11.24
C GLY A 143 4.14 11.20 11.15
N VAL A 144 4.37 10.05 11.77
CA VAL A 144 5.58 9.20 11.66
C VAL A 144 5.13 7.76 11.38
N ALA A 145 5.88 6.95 10.62
CA ALA A 145 5.38 5.63 10.15
C ALA A 145 5.27 4.69 11.36
N TRP A 146 6.30 4.75 12.18
CA TRP A 146 6.26 4.44 13.58
C TRP A 146 7.25 5.39 14.28
N PHE A 147 7.05 5.66 15.56
CA PHE A 147 7.96 6.42 16.40
C PHE A 147 8.09 5.74 17.74
N ASP A 148 9.34 5.63 18.15
CA ASP A 148 9.73 4.94 19.36
C ASP A 148 10.51 5.94 20.23
N PRO A 149 9.87 6.50 21.26
CA PRO A 149 10.47 7.51 22.11
C PRO A 149 11.60 6.94 22.98
N GLN A 150 11.73 5.63 23.09
CA GLN A 150 12.72 4.96 23.94
C GLN A 150 13.99 4.63 23.15
N SER A 151 13.86 4.41 21.84
CA SER A 151 14.98 4.11 20.94
C SER A 151 15.88 5.31 20.59
N GLY A 152 15.43 6.54 20.85
CA GLY A 152 16.11 7.77 20.37
C GLY A 152 16.08 7.95 18.85
N ASN A 153 15.52 7.00 18.09
CA ASN A 153 15.48 7.03 16.64
C ASN A 153 14.17 7.68 16.16
N ASN A 154 14.26 8.96 15.80
CA ASN A 154 13.20 9.64 15.05
C ASN A 154 13.18 9.12 13.61
N VAL A 155 12.43 8.04 13.33
CA VAL A 155 12.24 7.58 11.95
C VAL A 155 11.23 8.49 11.25
N SER A 156 11.76 9.52 10.58
CA SER A 156 10.98 10.53 9.88
C SER A 156 10.05 9.92 8.82
N LYS A 157 8.74 10.15 8.96
CA LYS A 157 7.85 10.08 7.79
C LYS A 157 8.26 11.13 6.79
N GLY A 158 8.02 10.82 5.53
CA GLY A 158 8.47 11.62 4.41
C GLY A 158 9.69 11.03 3.72
N ILE A 159 10.46 10.11 4.33
CA ILE A 159 11.50 9.38 3.57
C ILE A 159 10.85 8.65 2.40
N TRP A 160 9.74 7.95 2.62
CA TRP A 160 9.02 7.24 1.55
C TRP A 160 8.52 8.18 0.44
N TYR A 161 7.85 9.28 0.80
CA TYR A 161 7.34 10.26 -0.16
C TYR A 161 8.48 11.01 -0.87
N LYS A 162 9.58 11.31 -0.16
CA LYS A 162 10.84 11.87 -0.70
C LYS A 162 11.59 10.86 -1.56
N THR A 163 11.46 9.55 -1.35
CA THR A 163 12.00 8.55 -2.28
C THR A 163 11.17 8.42 -3.55
N ILE A 164 9.85 8.62 -3.49
CA ILE A 164 8.98 8.60 -4.66
C ILE A 164 9.07 9.92 -5.43
N GLN A 165 9.14 11.04 -4.71
CA GLN A 165 9.16 12.39 -5.24
C GLN A 165 10.22 13.22 -4.49
N PRO A 166 11.52 13.07 -4.86
CA PRO A 166 12.66 13.65 -4.13
C PRO A 166 12.72 15.17 -4.18
N THR A 167 12.10 15.76 -5.19
CA THR A 167 11.94 17.19 -5.36
C THR A 167 10.48 17.56 -5.14
N LEU A 168 10.24 18.53 -4.26
CA LEU A 168 8.97 19.24 -4.20
C LEU A 168 8.75 19.89 -5.56
N LEU A 169 7.74 19.41 -6.30
CA LEU A 169 7.31 20.10 -7.50
C LEU A 169 6.80 21.47 -7.06
N ARG A 170 7.25 22.54 -7.73
CA ARG A 170 6.74 23.90 -7.49
C ARG A 170 5.24 24.04 -7.81
N PHE A 171 4.73 23.08 -8.55
CA PHE A 171 3.39 23.03 -9.15
C PHE A 171 2.79 21.67 -8.87
N ALA A 172 1.48 21.60 -8.71
CA ALA A 172 0.81 20.32 -8.53
C ALA A 172 0.97 19.48 -9.81
N TRP A 173 1.14 18.17 -9.71
CA TRP A 173 1.31 17.32 -10.91
C TRP A 173 0.05 17.30 -11.82
N PHE A 174 -1.08 17.77 -11.30
CA PHE A 174 -2.35 17.94 -12.01
C PHE A 174 -2.65 19.42 -12.33
N GLU A 175 -1.68 20.32 -12.16
CA GLU A 175 -1.83 21.72 -12.55
C GLU A 175 -1.99 21.85 -14.07
N GLY A 176 -2.99 22.61 -14.51
CA GLY A 176 -3.36 22.73 -15.92
C GLY A 176 -4.36 21.68 -16.44
N PHE A 177 -4.69 20.66 -15.65
CA PHE A 177 -5.76 19.72 -16.00
C PHE A 177 -7.13 20.29 -15.61
N GLN A 178 -8.09 20.27 -16.55
CA GLN A 178 -9.50 20.57 -16.24
C GLN A 178 -10.18 19.32 -15.65
N ILE A 179 -9.76 18.91 -14.46
CA ILE A 179 -10.27 17.74 -13.75
C ILE A 179 -11.15 18.21 -12.58
N GLY A 180 -12.33 17.59 -12.44
CA GLY A 180 -13.22 17.83 -11.32
C GLY A 180 -12.65 17.32 -9.98
N ARG A 181 -13.17 17.87 -8.88
CA ARG A 181 -12.76 17.45 -7.52
C ARG A 181 -12.92 15.94 -7.27
N PRO A 182 -14.03 15.28 -7.67
CA PRO A 182 -14.21 13.84 -7.44
C PRO A 182 -13.14 12.97 -8.11
N GLU A 183 -12.79 13.29 -9.35
CA GLU A 183 -11.78 12.60 -10.14
C GLU A 183 -10.39 12.81 -9.54
N LEU A 184 -10.10 14.03 -9.08
CA LEU A 184 -8.85 14.36 -8.41
C LEU A 184 -8.68 13.55 -7.12
N VAL A 185 -9.73 13.49 -6.28
CA VAL A 185 -9.74 12.69 -5.04
C VAL A 185 -9.54 11.20 -5.36
N THR A 186 -10.15 10.70 -6.43
CA THR A 186 -9.97 9.33 -6.90
C THR A 186 -8.54 9.06 -7.33
N ALA A 187 -7.93 9.98 -8.10
CA ALA A 187 -6.54 9.88 -8.50
C ALA A 187 -5.57 9.89 -7.31
N PHE A 188 -5.82 10.72 -6.30
CA PHE A 188 -5.05 10.71 -5.05
C PHE A 188 -5.18 9.40 -4.30
N ARG A 189 -6.41 8.90 -4.15
CA ARG A 189 -6.72 7.62 -3.51
C ARG A 189 -6.01 6.46 -4.20
N LEU A 190 -6.05 6.42 -5.53
CA LEU A 190 -5.30 5.44 -6.35
C LEU A 190 -3.78 5.56 -6.12
N ARG A 191 -3.23 6.78 -6.13
CA ARG A 191 -1.79 7.01 -5.88
C ARG A 191 -1.35 6.62 -4.47
N SER A 192 -2.23 6.75 -3.48
CA SER A 192 -1.96 6.35 -2.09
C SER A 192 -2.35 4.91 -1.78
N GLY A 193 -2.88 4.14 -2.75
CA GLY A 193 -3.31 2.75 -2.53
C GLY A 193 -4.63 2.58 -1.76
N HIS A 194 -5.43 3.64 -1.63
CA HIS A 194 -6.72 3.66 -0.94
C HIS A 194 -7.88 3.61 -1.93
N VAL A 195 -7.99 2.51 -2.67
CA VAL A 195 -9.02 2.37 -3.72
C VAL A 195 -10.38 2.07 -3.07
N PRO A 196 -11.47 2.78 -3.40
CA PRO A 196 -12.79 2.61 -2.77
C PRO A 196 -13.55 1.39 -3.32
N LEU A 197 -12.88 0.24 -3.35
CA LEU A 197 -13.42 -1.03 -3.82
C LEU A 197 -14.08 -1.78 -2.67
N ASN A 198 -15.13 -2.57 -2.92
CA ASN A 198 -15.81 -3.26 -1.80
C ASN A 198 -14.86 -4.23 -1.08
N SER A 199 -13.91 -4.85 -1.77
CA SER A 199 -12.86 -5.66 -1.14
C SER A 199 -12.06 -4.89 -0.09
N PHE A 200 -11.63 -3.66 -0.42
CA PHE A 200 -10.92 -2.79 0.51
C PHE A 200 -11.84 -2.27 1.63
N LEU A 201 -13.05 -1.82 1.28
CA LEU A 201 -14.04 -1.34 2.24
C LEU A 201 -14.48 -2.43 3.22
N HIS A 202 -14.56 -3.68 2.77
CA HIS A 202 -14.85 -4.83 3.61
C HIS A 202 -13.69 -5.13 4.56
N LEU A 203 -12.45 -5.05 4.09
CA LEU A 203 -11.25 -5.23 4.91
C LEU A 203 -11.19 -4.22 6.07
N ILE A 204 -11.63 -2.98 5.84
CA ILE A 204 -11.76 -1.94 6.89
C ILE A 204 -13.14 -1.91 7.57
N LYS A 205 -13.97 -2.94 7.37
CA LYS A 205 -15.29 -3.13 8.01
C LYS A 205 -16.31 -2.01 7.74
N LEU A 206 -16.17 -1.27 6.64
CA LEU A 206 -17.16 -0.30 6.18
C LEU A 206 -18.22 -0.91 5.26
N LYS A 207 -17.94 -2.09 4.68
CA LYS A 207 -18.93 -2.91 3.95
C LYS A 207 -19.03 -4.30 4.54
N VAL A 208 -20.25 -4.84 4.54
CA VAL A 208 -20.55 -6.20 5.03
C VAL A 208 -19.94 -7.28 4.14
N SER A 209 -19.73 -6.95 2.85
CA SER A 209 -19.32 -7.90 1.82
C SER A 209 -18.24 -7.30 0.92
N PRO A 210 -17.21 -8.08 0.52
CA PRO A 210 -16.22 -7.68 -0.46
C PRO A 210 -16.73 -7.81 -1.91
N TYR A 211 -17.92 -8.37 -2.13
CA TYR A 211 -18.46 -8.67 -3.45
C TYR A 211 -19.15 -7.46 -4.09
N CYS A 212 -19.14 -7.40 -5.42
CA CYS A 212 -19.95 -6.47 -6.20
C CYS A 212 -21.43 -6.73 -5.98
N ASP A 213 -22.21 -5.66 -5.85
CA ASP A 213 -23.65 -5.76 -5.61
C ASP A 213 -24.41 -6.33 -6.83
N VAL A 214 -23.85 -6.20 -8.04
CA VAL A 214 -24.45 -6.63 -9.30
C VAL A 214 -24.06 -8.07 -9.67
N CYS A 215 -22.77 -8.34 -9.89
CA CYS A 215 -22.32 -9.62 -10.43
C CYS A 215 -21.91 -10.64 -9.35
N LYS A 216 -21.82 -10.23 -8.07
CA LYS A 216 -21.42 -11.05 -6.92
C LYS A 216 -19.99 -11.62 -7.00
N ILE A 217 -19.11 -11.06 -7.84
CA ILE A 217 -17.66 -11.33 -7.84
C ILE A 217 -16.96 -10.39 -6.85
N VAL A 218 -15.80 -10.76 -6.30
CA VAL A 218 -15.03 -9.89 -5.40
C VAL A 218 -14.71 -8.59 -6.13
N ASP A 219 -15.17 -7.47 -5.58
CA ASP A 219 -14.96 -6.14 -6.15
C ASP A 219 -13.57 -5.66 -5.72
N ASP A 220 -12.56 -6.07 -6.46
CA ASP A 220 -11.16 -5.65 -6.34
C ASP A 220 -10.71 -4.90 -7.61
N VAL A 221 -9.40 -4.65 -7.76
CA VAL A 221 -8.88 -3.85 -8.90
C VAL A 221 -9.07 -4.57 -10.25
N TYR A 222 -9.49 -5.83 -10.25
CA TYR A 222 -9.67 -6.67 -11.44
C TYR A 222 -11.12 -6.85 -11.85
N HIS A 223 -12.04 -6.52 -10.96
CA HIS A 223 -13.48 -6.58 -11.18
C HIS A 223 -13.98 -5.27 -11.82
#